data_AF-A0A1W2AAH2-F1
#
_entry.id   AF-A0A1W2AAH2-F1
#
_cell.length_a   1.000
_cell.length_b   1.000
_cell.length_c   1.000
_cell.angle_alpha   90.00
_cell.angle_beta   90.00
_cell.angle_gamma   90.00
#
_symmetry.space_group_name_H-M   'P 1'
#
loop_
_entity.id
_entity.type
_entity.pdbx_description
1 polymer ?
#
loop_
_entity_poly.entity_id
_entity_poly.type
_entity_poly.pdbx_seq_one_letter_code
_entity_poly.pdbx_strand_id
1 'polypeptide(L)'
;MNNKERKAFVIKNTKTTVAIASFLFLLSFLINDLNAEGAWSSSGYYVTKQALGALGIGLGFGLASVIFTNPKLSQSVQTAVYLVTGCIIMAGIGLLTGMIPTDKGLLRSALAVLLMLVTAFIIWGLSYSRQKKLAQRINLELEKRGN
;
A
#
# COMPACT_ATOMS: atom_id res chain seq x y z
N MET A 1 -3.62 -11.04 -21.89
CA MET A 1 -2.31 -10.41 -21.69
C MET A 1 -1.23 -11.48 -21.79
N ASN A 2 -0.20 -11.27 -22.62
CA ASN A 2 0.91 -12.21 -22.77
C ASN A 2 1.91 -12.09 -21.60
N ASN A 3 2.87 -13.02 -21.51
CA ASN A 3 3.79 -13.07 -20.36
C ASN A 3 4.74 -11.86 -20.27
N LYS A 4 5.07 -11.21 -21.40
CA LYS A 4 5.94 -10.03 -21.46
C LYS A 4 5.20 -8.79 -20.91
N GLU A 5 3.97 -8.59 -21.37
CA GLU A 5 3.08 -7.53 -20.89
C GLU A 5 2.79 -7.65 -19.39
N ARG A 6 2.57 -8.88 -18.91
CA ARG A 6 2.34 -9.14 -17.49
C ARG A 6 3.53 -8.74 -16.62
N LYS A 7 4.75 -9.08 -17.03
CA LYS A 7 5.97 -8.68 -16.33
C LYS A 7 6.13 -7.16 -16.31
N ALA A 8 5.93 -6.50 -17.46
CA ALA A 8 6.02 -5.05 -17.56
C ALA A 8 4.98 -4.33 -16.66
N PHE A 9 3.75 -4.86 -16.60
CA PHE A 9 2.70 -4.35 -15.72
C PHE A 9 3.09 -4.45 -14.23
N VAL A 10 3.55 -5.64 -13.79
CA VAL A 10 3.98 -5.84 -12.41
C VAL A 10 5.15 -4.92 -12.07
N ILE A 11 6.18 -4.82 -12.91
CA ILE A 11 7.32 -3.94 -12.69
C ILE A 11 6.89 -2.48 -12.56
N LYS A 12 5.99 -2.01 -13.42
CA LYS A 12 5.46 -0.65 -13.36
C LYS A 12 4.75 -0.38 -12.03
N ASN A 13 3.86 -1.29 -11.62
CA ASN A 13 3.14 -1.16 -10.36
C ASN A 13 4.07 -1.24 -9.15
N THR A 14 5.05 -2.14 -9.16
CA THR A 14 6.06 -2.24 -8.10
C THR A 14 6.81 -0.94 -7.90
N LYS A 15 7.21 -0.26 -8.98
CA LYS A 15 7.86 1.06 -8.87
C LYS A 15 6.95 2.07 -8.18
N THR A 16 5.67 2.11 -8.54
CA THR A 16 4.69 3.00 -7.94
C THR A 16 4.44 2.68 -6.47
N THR A 17 4.26 1.41 -6.11
CA THR A 17 4.00 1.00 -4.72
C THR A 17 5.20 1.22 -3.82
N VAL A 18 6.42 0.95 -4.31
CA VAL A 18 7.67 1.29 -3.60
C VAL A 18 7.78 2.80 -3.39
N ALA A 19 7.51 3.61 -4.41
CA ALA A 19 7.55 5.06 -4.26
C ALA A 19 6.57 5.57 -3.20
N ILE A 20 5.33 5.07 -3.20
CA ILE A 20 4.31 5.41 -2.20
C ILE A 20 4.74 4.97 -0.79
N ALA A 21 5.23 3.74 -0.65
CA ALA A 21 5.66 3.22 0.65
C ALA A 21 6.85 4.01 1.22
N SER A 22 7.86 4.31 0.39
CA SER A 22 9.00 5.14 0.78
C SER A 22 8.58 6.55 1.14
N PHE A 23 7.65 7.16 0.41
CA PHE A 23 7.11 8.47 0.73
C PHE A 23 6.40 8.49 2.10
N LEU A 24 5.54 7.51 2.37
CA LEU A 24 4.85 7.40 3.66
C LEU A 24 5.81 7.14 4.82
N PHE A 25 6.87 6.35 4.58
CA PHE A 25 7.94 6.13 5.53
C PHE A 25 8.67 7.43 5.89
N LEU A 26 9.10 8.19 4.87
CA LEU A 26 9.76 9.49 5.08
C LEU A 26 8.85 10.49 5.78
N LEU A 27 7.56 10.53 5.43
CA LEU A 27 6.57 11.38 6.09
C LEU A 27 6.42 11.02 7.57
N SER A 28 6.40 9.72 7.90
CA SER A 28 6.33 9.25 9.29
C SER A 28 7.59 9.66 10.08
N PHE A 29 8.76 9.62 9.45
CA PHE A 29 10.01 10.07 10.05
C PHE A 29 10.02 11.58 10.31
N LEU A 30 9.58 12.37 9.32
CA LEU A 30 9.47 13.81 9.45
C LEU A 30 8.56 14.21 10.62
N ILE A 31 7.40 13.56 10.77
CA ILE A 31 6.49 13.81 11.89
C ILE A 31 7.15 13.50 13.24
N ASN A 32 7.89 12.39 13.34
CA ASN A 32 8.58 12.02 14.57
C ASN A 32 9.72 13.00 14.91
N ASP A 33 10.46 13.46 13.90
CA ASP A 33 11.53 14.44 14.07
C ASP A 33 10.99 15.80 14.54
N LEU A 34 9.89 16.26 13.94
CA LEU A 34 9.19 17.48 14.36
C LEU A 34 8.69 17.40 15.81
N ASN A 35 8.10 16.28 16.21
CA ASN A 35 7.64 16.06 17.59
C ASN A 35 8.77 15.99 18.61
N ALA A 36 9.99 15.67 18.15
CA ALA A 36 11.18 15.62 18.99
C ALA A 36 12.00 16.91 18.93
N GLU A 37 11.50 17.96 18.26
CA GLU A 37 12.19 19.25 18.09
C GLU A 37 13.61 19.10 17.50
N GLY A 38 13.81 18.10 16.62
CA GLY A 38 15.10 17.79 16.01
C GLY A 38 16.10 17.03 16.93
N ALA A 39 15.71 16.69 18.16
CA ALA A 39 16.52 15.91 19.09
C ALA A 39 16.25 14.39 19.00
N TRP A 40 15.69 13.91 17.88
CA TRP A 40 15.35 12.51 17.72
C TRP A 40 16.60 11.63 17.56
N SER A 41 16.83 10.74 18.52
CA SER A 41 17.86 9.71 18.43
C SER A 41 17.22 8.32 18.45
N SER A 42 17.75 7.42 17.62
CA SER A 42 17.32 6.02 17.59
C SER A 42 18.51 5.08 17.60
N SER A 43 18.38 3.98 18.33
CA SER A 43 19.43 2.96 18.49
C SER A 43 18.98 1.62 17.88
N GLY A 44 19.91 0.66 17.77
CA GLY A 44 19.58 -0.72 17.38
C GLY A 44 19.08 -0.89 15.95
N TYR A 45 19.60 -0.07 15.02
CA TYR A 45 19.22 -0.09 13.59
C TYR A 45 17.72 0.14 13.35
N TYR A 46 17.03 0.85 14.25
CA TYR A 46 15.60 1.12 14.13
C TYR A 46 15.27 1.74 12.76
N VAL A 47 15.96 2.82 12.36
CA VAL A 47 15.75 3.46 11.04
C VAL A 47 15.91 2.48 9.89
N THR A 48 16.99 1.69 9.91
CA THR A 48 17.31 0.74 8.86
C THR A 48 16.24 -0.34 8.74
N LYS A 49 15.77 -0.90 9.86
CA LYS A 49 14.69 -1.90 9.87
C LYS A 49 13.40 -1.33 9.30
N GLN A 50 13.05 -0.11 9.66
CA GLN A 50 11.83 0.54 9.15
C GLN A 50 11.94 0.86 7.65
N ALA A 51 13.10 1.30 7.17
CA ALA A 51 13.35 1.53 5.74
C ALA A 51 13.25 0.23 4.93
N LEU A 52 13.85 -0.86 5.43
CA LEU A 52 13.70 -2.19 4.83
C LEU A 52 12.23 -2.65 4.83
N GLY A 53 11.49 -2.32 5.89
CA GLY A 53 10.06 -2.58 5.97
C GLY A 53 9.26 -1.85 4.88
N ALA A 54 9.52 -0.56 4.68
CA ALA A 54 8.88 0.22 3.63
C ALA A 54 9.16 -0.35 2.23
N LEU A 55 10.41 -0.74 1.96
CA LEU A 55 10.77 -1.42 0.70
C LEU A 55 10.05 -2.76 0.55
N GLY A 56 10.03 -3.58 1.60
CA GLY A 56 9.36 -4.87 1.58
C GLY A 56 7.84 -4.74 1.35
N ILE A 57 7.19 -3.76 1.99
CA ILE A 57 5.76 -3.46 1.77
C ILE A 57 5.55 -3.04 0.32
N GLY A 58 6.36 -2.10 -0.18
CA GLY A 58 6.30 -1.64 -1.57
C GLY A 58 6.45 -2.78 -2.59
N LEU A 59 7.43 -3.66 -2.38
CA LEU A 59 7.67 -4.83 -3.23
C LEU A 59 6.51 -5.84 -3.14
N GLY A 60 6.03 -6.12 -1.93
CA GLY A 60 4.92 -7.03 -1.70
C GLY A 60 3.64 -6.56 -2.39
N PHE A 61 3.28 -5.28 -2.25
CA PHE A 61 2.14 -4.69 -2.96
C PHE A 61 2.34 -4.68 -4.48
N GLY A 62 3.57 -4.52 -4.94
CA GLY A 62 3.93 -4.62 -6.35
C GLY A 62 3.64 -6.02 -6.90
N LEU A 63 4.09 -7.06 -6.20
CA LEU A 63 3.85 -8.46 -6.55
C LEU A 63 2.37 -8.83 -6.47
N ALA A 64 1.66 -8.42 -5.41
CA ALA A 64 0.24 -8.67 -5.24
C ALA A 64 -0.60 -8.09 -6.40
N SER A 65 -0.08 -7.07 -7.11
CA SER A 65 -0.80 -6.45 -8.23
C SER A 65 -0.98 -7.39 -9.43
N VAL A 66 -0.30 -8.54 -9.46
CA VAL A 66 -0.52 -9.59 -10.45
C VAL A 66 -1.97 -10.07 -10.48
N ILE A 67 -2.74 -9.91 -9.39
CA ILE A 67 -4.16 -10.28 -9.33
C ILE A 67 -5.01 -9.52 -10.37
N PHE A 68 -4.63 -8.28 -10.70
CA PHE A 68 -5.32 -7.46 -11.71
C PHE A 68 -5.17 -8.01 -13.14
N THR A 69 -4.28 -8.98 -13.32
CA THR A 69 -4.03 -9.60 -14.63
C THR A 69 -4.91 -10.81 -14.88
N ASN A 70 -5.73 -11.21 -13.89
CA ASN A 70 -6.60 -12.37 -13.98
C ASN A 70 -7.97 -12.00 -14.56
N PRO A 71 -8.28 -12.37 -15.83
CA PRO A 71 -9.54 -12.00 -16.45
C PRO A 71 -10.76 -12.74 -15.86
N LYS A 72 -10.54 -13.80 -15.06
CA LYS A 72 -11.63 -14.57 -14.45
C LYS A 72 -12.29 -13.87 -13.26
N LEU A 73 -11.64 -12.84 -12.71
CA LEU A 73 -12.10 -12.12 -11.53
C LEU A 73 -12.70 -10.78 -11.94
N SER A 74 -13.84 -10.42 -11.35
CA SER A 74 -14.37 -9.06 -11.49
C SER A 74 -13.45 -8.05 -10.82
N GLN A 75 -13.49 -6.80 -11.27
CA GLN A 75 -12.66 -5.71 -10.74
C GLN A 75 -12.85 -5.51 -9.22
N SER A 76 -14.07 -5.69 -8.72
CA SER A 76 -14.37 -5.65 -7.28
C SER A 76 -13.68 -6.79 -6.52
N VAL A 77 -13.68 -8.01 -7.07
CA VAL A 77 -13.01 -9.16 -6.43
C VAL A 77 -11.49 -8.99 -6.49
N GLN A 78 -10.94 -8.53 -7.61
CA GLN A 78 -9.49 -8.26 -7.73
C GLN A 78 -9.01 -7.25 -6.70
N THR A 79 -9.73 -6.12 -6.56
CA THR A 79 -9.37 -5.07 -5.58
C THR A 79 -9.54 -5.54 -4.13
N ALA A 80 -10.54 -6.37 -3.82
CA ALA A 80 -10.71 -6.94 -2.49
C ALA A 80 -9.57 -7.91 -2.14
N VAL A 81 -9.22 -8.82 -3.05
CA VAL A 81 -8.08 -9.75 -2.85
C VAL A 81 -6.77 -8.99 -2.72
N TYR A 82 -6.57 -7.93 -3.52
CA TYR A 82 -5.41 -7.05 -3.41
C TYR A 82 -5.31 -6.40 -2.03
N LEU A 83 -6.44 -5.89 -1.50
CA LEU A 83 -6.50 -5.27 -0.18
C LEU A 83 -6.18 -6.26 0.94
N VAL A 84 -6.78 -7.45 0.93
CA VAL A 84 -6.54 -8.50 1.93
C VAL A 84 -5.07 -8.93 1.91
N THR A 85 -4.53 -9.21 0.71
CA THR A 85 -3.12 -9.57 0.53
C THR A 85 -2.20 -8.46 1.04
N GLY A 86 -2.54 -7.21 0.73
CA GLY A 86 -1.81 -6.04 1.22
C GLY A 86 -1.79 -5.95 2.75
N CYS A 87 -2.93 -6.20 3.41
CA CYS A 87 -3.01 -6.22 4.87
C CYS A 87 -2.11 -7.29 5.48
N ILE A 88 -2.09 -8.50 4.91
CA ILE A 88 -1.21 -9.59 5.34
C ILE A 88 0.26 -9.20 5.20
N ILE A 89 0.64 -8.59 4.06
CA ILE A 89 2.00 -8.13 3.81
C ILE A 89 2.41 -7.06 4.83
N MET A 90 1.57 -6.05 5.09
CA MET A 90 1.88 -5.00 6.07
C MET A 90 2.00 -5.56 7.48
N ALA A 91 1.09 -6.47 7.89
CA ALA A 91 1.13 -7.07 9.21
C ALA A 91 2.40 -7.92 9.39
N GLY A 92 2.71 -8.77 8.41
CA GLY A 92 3.91 -9.62 8.45
C GLY A 92 5.20 -8.79 8.52
N ILE A 93 5.34 -7.79 7.64
CA ILE A 93 6.52 -6.93 7.64
C ILE A 93 6.57 -6.08 8.90
N GLY A 94 5.44 -5.52 9.33
CA GLY A 94 5.39 -4.66 10.50
C GLY A 94 5.77 -5.38 11.80
N LEU A 95 5.47 -6.67 11.91
CA LEU A 95 5.95 -7.52 13.00
C LEU A 95 7.46 -7.78 12.90
N LEU A 96 7.98 -8.06 11.69
CA LEU A 96 9.40 -8.38 11.49
C LEU A 96 10.33 -7.17 11.71
N THR A 97 9.90 -5.97 11.31
CA THR A 97 10.73 -4.77 11.40
C THR A 97 10.54 -3.99 12.68
N GLY A 98 9.53 -4.34 13.49
CA GLY A 98 9.19 -3.63 14.72
C GLY A 98 8.37 -2.36 14.48
N MET A 99 7.73 -2.21 13.31
CA MET A 99 6.71 -1.16 13.09
C MET A 99 5.50 -1.33 14.01
N ILE A 100 5.18 -2.58 14.37
CA ILE A 100 4.17 -2.88 15.38
C ILE A 100 4.91 -3.07 16.70
N PRO A 101 4.81 -2.12 17.65
CA PRO A 101 5.52 -2.21 18.92
C PRO A 101 4.81 -3.20 19.83
N THR A 102 5.27 -4.46 19.85
CA THR A 102 4.73 -5.53 20.68
C THR A 102 5.25 -5.49 22.12
N ASP A 103 6.37 -4.81 22.34
CA ASP A 103 7.06 -4.61 23.62
C ASP A 103 6.48 -3.43 24.44
N LYS A 104 5.82 -2.47 23.78
CA LYS A 104 5.34 -1.23 24.41
C LYS A 104 3.89 -1.28 24.91
N GLY A 105 3.32 -2.49 25.01
CA GLY A 105 1.97 -2.76 25.52
C GLY A 105 0.89 -2.85 24.44
N LEU A 106 -0.16 -3.64 24.72
CA LEU A 106 -1.22 -4.02 23.78
C LEU A 106 -1.89 -2.81 23.08
N LEU A 107 -2.11 -1.72 23.82
CA LEU A 107 -2.76 -0.52 23.28
C LEU A 107 -1.95 0.09 22.12
N ARG A 108 -0.63 0.19 22.25
CA ARG A 108 0.23 0.77 21.20
C ARG A 108 0.33 -0.13 19.99
N SER A 109 0.38 -1.46 20.20
CA SER A 109 0.33 -2.43 19.10
C SER A 109 -0.99 -2.32 18.34
N ALA A 110 -2.13 -2.25 19.05
CA ALA A 110 -3.45 -2.12 18.46
C ALA A 110 -3.60 -0.81 17.66
N LEU A 111 -3.12 0.32 18.20
CA LEU A 111 -3.11 1.60 17.49
C LEU A 111 -2.26 1.56 16.22
N ALA A 112 -1.09 0.91 16.26
CA ALA A 112 -0.24 0.76 15.07
C ALA A 112 -0.92 -0.04 13.97
N VAL A 113 -1.55 -1.18 14.32
CA VAL A 113 -2.32 -2.00 13.36
C VAL A 113 -3.51 -1.21 12.80
N LEU A 114 -4.25 -0.50 13.66
CA LEU A 114 -5.37 0.33 13.24
C LEU A 114 -4.92 1.40 12.24
N LEU A 115 -3.80 2.08 12.49
CA LEU A 115 -3.24 3.08 11.58
C LEU A 115 -2.90 2.47 10.22
N MET A 116 -2.24 1.31 10.19
CA MET A 116 -1.92 0.59 8.94
C MET A 116 -3.18 0.26 8.13
N LEU A 117 -4.22 -0.25 8.81
CA LEU A 117 -5.50 -0.57 8.17
C LEU A 117 -6.16 0.69 7.60
N VAL A 118 -6.26 1.76 8.40
CA VAL A 118 -6.83 3.04 7.97
C VAL A 118 -6.10 3.58 6.74
N THR A 119 -4.76 3.56 6.74
CA THR A 119 -3.99 3.99 5.56
C THR A 119 -4.30 3.15 4.32
N ALA A 120 -4.38 1.82 4.45
CA ALA A 120 -4.74 0.96 3.34
C ALA A 120 -6.16 1.21 2.81
N PHE A 121 -7.14 1.39 3.70
CA PHE A 121 -8.51 1.71 3.33
C PHE A 121 -8.62 3.08 2.65
N ILE A 122 -7.86 4.08 3.09
CA ILE A 122 -7.81 5.40 2.44
C ILE A 122 -7.26 5.27 1.01
N ILE A 123 -6.10 4.62 0.84
CA ILE A 123 -5.47 4.44 -0.48
C ILE A 123 -6.39 3.66 -1.42
N TRP A 124 -7.02 2.60 -0.91
CA TRP A 124 -7.99 1.80 -1.65
C TRP A 124 -9.21 2.61 -2.05
N GLY A 125 -9.83 3.34 -1.11
CA GLY A 125 -11.04 4.14 -1.35
C GLY A 125 -10.82 5.24 -2.39
N LEU A 126 -9.67 5.91 -2.34
CA LEU A 126 -9.28 6.91 -3.35
C LEU A 126 -9.11 6.26 -4.73
N SER A 127 -8.41 5.14 -4.79
CA SER A 127 -8.18 4.38 -6.03
C SER A 127 -9.47 3.86 -6.65
N TYR A 128 -10.34 3.27 -5.82
CA TYR A 128 -11.64 2.75 -6.22
C TYR A 128 -12.55 3.87 -6.75
N SER A 129 -12.62 4.99 -6.04
CA SER A 129 -13.42 6.15 -6.46
C SER A 129 -12.99 6.69 -7.82
N ARG A 130 -11.68 6.75 -8.08
CA ARG A 130 -11.15 7.15 -9.40
C ARG A 130 -11.57 6.18 -10.51
N GLN A 131 -11.46 4.88 -10.27
CA GLN A 131 -11.85 3.87 -11.24
C GLN A 131 -13.36 3.89 -11.51
N LYS A 132 -14.18 4.04 -10.48
CA LYS A 132 -15.65 4.18 -10.62
C LYS A 132 -16.03 5.40 -11.47
N LYS A 133 -15.41 6.56 -11.22
CA LYS A 133 -15.63 7.78 -12.02
C LYS A 133 -15.21 7.61 -13.47
N LEU A 134 -14.10 6.92 -13.73
CA LEU A 134 -13.63 6.64 -15.08
C LEU A 134 -14.60 5.75 -15.87
N ALA A 135 -15.10 4.69 -15.24
CA ALA A 135 -16.08 3.78 -15.84
C ALA A 135 -17.39 4.53 -16.18
N GLN A 136 -17.88 5.38 -15.27
CA GLN A 136 -19.05 6.22 -15.52
C GLN A 136 -18.84 7.17 -16.70
N ARG A 137 -17.66 7.80 -16.81
CA ARG A 137 -17.34 8.69 -17.93
C ARG A 137 -17.35 7.94 -19.27
N ILE A 138 -16.73 6.76 -19.33
CA ILE A 138 -16.69 5.95 -20.56
C ILE A 138 -18.12 5.55 -20.98
N ASN A 139 -18.94 5.09 -20.03
CA ASN A 139 -20.33 4.72 -20.33
C ASN A 139 -21.13 5.91 -20.89
N LEU A 140 -20.98 7.09 -20.29
CA LEU A 140 -21.61 8.32 -20.77
C LEU A 140 -21.12 8.73 -22.18
N GLU A 141 -19.83 8.56 -22.48
CA GLU A 141 -19.28 8.84 -23.81
C GLU A 141 -19.77 7.86 -24.88
N LEU A 142 -19.97 6.59 -24.52
CA LEU A 142 -20.52 5.58 -25.40
C LEU A 142 -22.01 5.83 -25.69
N GLU A 143 -22.79 6.19 -24.67
CA GLU A 143 -24.21 6.55 -24.82
C GLU A 143 -24.39 7.78 -25.72
N LYS A 144 -23.50 8.78 -25.60
CA LYS A 144 -23.50 9.96 -26.48
C LYS A 144 -23.06 9.71 -27.92
N ARG A 145 -22.33 8.61 -28.20
CA ARG A 145 -21.88 8.23 -29.54
C ARG A 145 -22.78 7.19 -30.22
N GLY A 146 -23.61 6.50 -29.44
CA GLY A 146 -24.61 5.54 -29.93
C GLY A 146 -25.96 6.16 -30.28
N ASN A 147 -26.17 7.44 -29.94
CA ASN A 147 -27.23 8.32 -30.45
C ASN A 147 -26.66 9.27 -31.50
#